data_AF-K3WTI3-F1
#
_entry.id   AF-K3WTI3-F1
#
_cell.length_a   1.000
_cell.length_b   1.000
_cell.length_c   1.000
_cell.angle_alpha   90.00
_cell.angle_beta   90.00
_cell.angle_gamma   90.00
#
_symmetry.space_group_name_H-M   'P 1'
#
loop_
_entity.id
_entity.type
_entity.pdbx_description
1 polymer ?
#
loop_
_entity_poly.entity_id
_entity_poly.type
_entity_poly.pdbx_seq_one_letter_code
_entity_poly.pdbx_strand_id
1 'polypeptide(L)'
;MRISGASLQYQVKADAGIDLNKRTAYRVIDDLVQLKYGNFETGYKKVASFLEEFATKNPTSFTAFEARDGKFHRAFLMNPHSGRIQPNCQKIVGTDGAHTKHKLHEGKILILIARDGDNKKVILAVALCPSEDRDNYNWFIECCKNGGIAFDNPAASFEAYVWHCQHYPIYKHRVNLDAKTCTCMYCDQYRMPCRHIMAFLSHFNRLDEVFNYYEDCYKVANYAQLCSEYNPIRNPIDQELESDNILPHLALLHLVEQR
;
A
#
# COMPACT_ATOMS: atom_id res chain seq x y z
N MET A 1 9.25 12.67 16.44
CA MET A 1 10.42 13.50 16.77
C MET A 1 11.66 12.62 16.70
N ARG A 2 12.54 12.86 15.72
CA ARG A 2 13.77 12.09 15.51
C ARG A 2 14.93 12.92 16.07
N ILE A 3 15.40 12.60 17.28
CA ILE A 3 16.52 13.32 17.91
C ILE A 3 17.81 12.69 17.38
N SER A 4 18.73 13.50 16.84
CA SER A 4 20.05 13.03 16.43
C SER A 4 21.00 13.00 17.64
N GLY A 5 22.00 12.10 17.61
CA GLY A 5 23.02 12.02 18.68
C GLY A 5 23.72 13.36 18.92
N ALA A 6 24.03 14.09 17.84
CA ALA A 6 24.66 15.40 17.92
C ALA A 6 23.74 16.46 18.57
N SER A 7 22.43 16.43 18.26
CA SER A 7 21.46 17.32 18.88
C SER A 7 21.31 17.03 20.38
N LEU A 8 21.28 15.76 20.76
CA LEU A 8 21.23 15.35 22.17
C LEU A 8 22.50 15.78 22.93
N GLN A 9 23.68 15.59 22.35
CA GLN A 9 24.94 16.04 22.95
C GLN A 9 24.95 17.54 23.20
N TYR A 10 24.48 18.33 22.21
CA TYR A 10 24.38 19.77 22.34
C TYR A 10 23.43 20.19 23.46
N GLN A 11 22.23 19.61 23.51
CA GLN A 11 21.22 19.92 24.54
C GLN A 11 21.71 19.59 25.95
N VAL A 12 22.28 18.40 26.15
CA VAL A 12 22.77 17.99 27.47
C VAL A 12 23.96 18.85 27.93
N LYS A 13 24.81 19.29 26.99
CA LYS A 13 25.88 20.24 27.30
C LYS A 13 25.35 21.62 27.66
N ALA A 14 24.31 22.09 26.96
CA ALA A 14 23.70 23.40 27.21
C ALA A 14 22.93 23.43 28.56
N ASP A 15 22.15 22.39 28.85
CA ASP A 15 21.24 22.38 30.00
C ASP A 15 21.91 21.89 31.29
N ALA A 16 22.81 20.91 31.20
CA ALA A 16 23.42 20.25 32.35
C ALA A 16 24.94 20.42 32.44
N GLY A 17 25.59 21.05 31.45
CA GLY A 17 27.05 21.22 31.40
C GLY A 17 27.83 19.91 31.22
N ILE A 18 27.13 18.80 30.93
CA ILE A 18 27.74 17.47 30.81
C ILE A 18 28.19 17.25 29.37
N ASP A 19 29.49 16.98 29.16
CA ASP A 19 30.02 16.65 27.85
C ASP A 19 29.80 15.15 27.55
N LEU A 20 28.73 14.84 26.81
CA LEU A 20 28.39 13.48 26.43
C LEU A 20 29.27 12.99 25.28
N ASN A 21 29.90 11.82 25.45
CA ASN A 21 30.52 11.14 24.32
C ASN A 21 29.44 10.62 23.34
N LYS A 22 29.83 10.45 22.07
CA LYS A 22 28.93 10.05 20.99
C LYS A 22 28.26 8.70 21.25
N ARG A 23 28.98 7.71 21.79
CA ARG A 23 28.43 6.37 22.09
C ARG A 23 27.35 6.45 23.16
N THR A 24 27.59 7.20 24.24
CA THR A 24 26.61 7.39 25.32
C THR A 24 25.36 8.10 24.81
N ALA A 25 25.50 9.12 23.95
CA ALA A 25 24.35 9.78 23.34
C ALA A 25 23.48 8.82 22.51
N TYR A 26 24.08 7.93 21.71
CA TYR A 26 23.33 6.92 20.97
C TYR A 26 22.71 5.84 21.86
N ARG A 27 23.32 5.48 23.00
CA ARG A 27 22.72 4.57 23.99
C ARG A 27 21.49 5.20 24.65
N VAL A 28 21.59 6.45 25.08
CA VAL A 28 20.46 7.18 25.66
C VAL A 28 19.31 7.30 24.66
N ILE A 29 19.59 7.59 23.38
CA ILE A 29 18.56 7.59 22.34
C ILE A 29 17.90 6.21 22.22
N ASP A 30 18.67 5.13 22.29
CA ASP A 30 18.14 3.77 22.22
C ASP A 30 17.23 3.46 23.41
N ASP A 31 17.68 3.79 24.62
CA ASP A 31 16.92 3.60 25.85
C ASP A 31 15.61 4.41 25.81
N LEU A 32 15.66 5.67 25.32
CA LEU A 32 14.47 6.51 25.13
C LEU A 32 13.51 5.93 24.08
N VAL A 33 14.04 5.37 22.99
CA VAL A 33 13.23 4.70 21.96
C VAL A 33 12.57 3.46 22.54
N GLN A 34 13.29 2.63 23.31
CA GLN A 34 12.72 1.46 23.98
C GLN A 34 11.70 1.84 25.07
N LEU A 35 11.97 2.88 25.86
CA LEU A 35 11.01 3.40 26.84
C LEU A 35 9.72 3.88 26.18
N LYS A 36 9.83 4.50 25.00
CA LYS A 36 8.68 5.06 24.28
C LYS A 36 7.88 4.03 23.48
N TYR A 37 8.57 3.12 22.78
CA TYR A 37 7.97 2.20 21.82
C TYR A 37 7.96 0.74 22.30
N GLY A 38 8.50 0.47 23.49
CA GLY A 38 8.62 -0.86 24.05
C GLY A 38 9.82 -1.64 23.49
N ASN A 39 9.96 -2.89 23.97
CA ASN A 39 10.98 -3.79 23.46
C ASN A 39 10.51 -4.40 22.12
N PHE A 40 11.16 -4.05 21.02
CA PHE A 40 10.81 -4.55 19.69
C PHE A 40 10.87 -6.08 19.59
N GLU A 41 11.76 -6.75 20.32
CA GLU A 41 11.82 -8.22 20.35
C GLU A 41 10.51 -8.80 20.90
N THR A 42 9.93 -8.18 21.94
CA THR A 42 8.61 -8.57 22.45
C THR A 42 7.50 -8.26 21.45
N GLY A 43 7.66 -7.23 20.61
CA GLY A 43 6.74 -6.94 19.51
C GLY A 43 6.72 -8.04 18.44
N TYR A 44 7.90 -8.54 18.02
CA TYR A 44 7.99 -9.62 17.03
C TYR A 44 7.31 -10.92 17.50
N LYS A 45 7.35 -11.21 18.80
CA LYS A 45 6.66 -12.35 19.42
C LYS A 45 5.13 -12.25 19.31
N LYS A 46 4.58 -11.06 19.10
CA LYS A 46 3.13 -10.81 19.03
C LYS A 46 2.60 -10.61 17.60
N VAL A 47 3.44 -10.67 16.57
CA VAL A 47 3.01 -10.33 15.20
C VAL A 47 1.97 -11.32 14.68
N ALA A 48 2.15 -12.61 14.92
CA ALA A 48 1.22 -13.65 14.47
C ALA A 48 -0.16 -13.47 15.13
N SER A 49 -0.21 -13.41 16.47
CA SER A 49 -1.46 -13.19 17.22
C SER A 49 -2.12 -11.85 16.88
N PHE A 50 -1.35 -10.80 16.61
CA PHE A 50 -1.87 -9.53 16.15
C PHE A 50 -2.61 -9.65 14.81
N LEU A 51 -2.03 -10.35 13.84
CA LEU A 51 -2.64 -10.52 12.52
C LEU A 51 -3.91 -11.37 12.60
N GLU A 52 -3.90 -12.43 13.41
CA GLU A 52 -5.07 -13.29 13.64
C GLU A 52 -6.21 -12.53 14.32
N GLU A 53 -5.91 -11.79 15.39
CA GLU A 53 -6.91 -11.00 16.10
C GLU A 53 -7.42 -9.84 15.23
N PHE A 54 -6.54 -9.24 14.42
CA PHE A 54 -6.95 -8.22 13.46
C PHE A 54 -7.92 -8.79 12.42
N ALA A 55 -7.63 -9.97 11.85
CA ALA A 55 -8.52 -10.63 10.90
C ALA A 55 -9.86 -11.00 11.54
N THR A 56 -9.84 -11.48 12.78
CA THR A 56 -11.04 -11.82 13.56
C THR A 56 -11.92 -10.60 13.78
N LYS A 57 -11.32 -9.47 14.16
CA LYS A 57 -12.04 -8.21 14.40
C LYS A 57 -12.48 -7.50 13.12
N ASN A 58 -11.85 -7.81 11.99
CA ASN A 58 -12.11 -7.19 10.69
C ASN A 58 -12.26 -8.28 9.61
N PRO A 59 -13.42 -8.97 9.52
CA PRO A 59 -13.59 -10.16 8.66
C PRO A 59 -13.36 -9.95 7.16
N THR A 60 -13.40 -8.71 6.68
CA THR A 60 -13.13 -8.34 5.28
C THR A 60 -11.64 -8.07 5.01
N SER A 61 -10.79 -8.14 6.03
CA SER A 61 -9.35 -8.08 5.87
C SER A 61 -8.77 -9.45 5.50
N PHE A 62 -7.54 -9.42 5.02
CA PHE A 62 -6.75 -10.60 4.73
C PHE A 62 -5.37 -10.38 5.33
N THR A 63 -4.88 -11.36 6.06
CA THR A 63 -3.58 -11.32 6.70
C THR A 63 -2.79 -12.56 6.34
N ALA A 64 -1.47 -12.44 6.21
CA ALA A 64 -0.60 -13.59 6.04
C ALA A 64 0.68 -13.40 6.85
N PHE A 65 1.25 -14.50 7.31
CA PHE A 65 2.42 -14.51 8.17
C PHE A 65 3.33 -15.68 7.80
N GLU A 66 4.63 -15.43 7.73
CA GLU A 66 5.64 -16.48 7.56
C GLU A 66 6.78 -16.31 8.56
N ALA A 67 7.14 -17.42 9.19
CA ALA A 67 8.36 -17.58 9.95
C ALA A 67 9.24 -18.67 9.33
N ARG A 68 10.56 -18.51 9.43
CA ARG A 68 11.56 -19.50 9.00
C ARG A 68 12.54 -19.73 10.14
N ASP A 69 12.76 -20.99 10.51
CA ASP A 69 13.66 -21.38 11.61
C ASP A 69 13.39 -20.66 12.94
N GLY A 70 12.11 -20.49 13.29
CA GLY A 70 11.68 -19.76 14.49
C GLY A 70 11.92 -18.25 14.44
N LYS A 71 12.25 -17.69 13.28
CA LYS A 71 12.45 -16.26 13.07
C LYS A 71 11.38 -15.69 12.17
N PHE A 72 10.98 -14.46 12.46
CA PHE A 72 10.14 -13.65 11.59
C PHE A 72 10.73 -13.60 10.18
N HIS A 73 9.92 -13.89 9.16
CA HIS A 73 10.34 -13.76 7.77
C HIS A 73 9.58 -12.63 7.07
N ARG A 74 8.24 -12.71 7.02
CA ARG A 74 7.40 -11.68 6.41
C ARG A 74 5.98 -11.70 6.96
N ALA A 75 5.30 -10.56 6.86
CA ALA A 75 3.93 -10.37 7.30
C ALA A 75 3.17 -9.49 6.31
N PHE A 76 1.88 -9.76 6.13
CA PHE A 76 0.98 -9.07 5.21
C PHE A 76 -0.29 -8.66 5.95
N LEU A 77 -0.76 -7.46 5.66
CA LEU A 77 -2.00 -6.90 6.19
C LEU A 77 -2.74 -6.15 5.08
N MET A 78 -3.91 -6.66 4.70
CA MET A 78 -4.83 -5.96 3.81
C MET A 78 -5.76 -5.04 4.61
N ASN A 79 -5.96 -3.83 4.11
CA ASN A 79 -6.97 -2.93 4.66
C ASN A 79 -8.37 -3.60 4.53
N PRO A 80 -9.15 -3.72 5.61
CA PRO A 80 -10.47 -4.37 5.58
C PRO A 80 -11.45 -3.75 4.56
N HIS A 81 -11.22 -2.49 4.17
CA HIS A 81 -12.09 -1.79 3.24
C HIS A 81 -11.65 -1.95 1.77
N SER A 82 -10.52 -2.61 1.49
CA SER A 82 -9.95 -2.70 0.15
C SER A 82 -10.88 -3.30 -0.89
N GLY A 83 -11.61 -4.37 -0.55
CA GLY A 83 -12.56 -5.00 -1.46
C GLY A 83 -13.71 -4.07 -1.89
N ARG A 84 -14.10 -3.11 -1.04
CA ARG A 84 -15.13 -2.11 -1.35
C ARG A 84 -14.55 -0.87 -2.03
N ILE A 85 -13.36 -0.44 -1.65
CA ILE A 85 -12.73 0.78 -2.18
C ILE A 85 -12.15 0.54 -3.57
N GLN A 86 -11.46 -0.57 -3.80
CA GLN A 86 -10.74 -0.82 -5.06
C GLN A 86 -11.64 -0.75 -6.32
N PRO A 87 -12.88 -1.31 -6.32
CA PRO A 87 -13.79 -1.17 -7.47
C PRO A 87 -14.14 0.29 -7.79
N ASN A 88 -14.03 1.18 -6.81
CA ASN A 88 -14.31 2.61 -6.89
C ASN A 88 -13.03 3.46 -7.01
N CYS A 89 -11.90 2.84 -7.35
CA CYS A 89 -10.65 3.50 -7.70
C CYS A 89 -10.40 3.44 -9.22
N GLN A 90 -9.43 4.24 -9.69
CA GLN A 90 -8.80 4.06 -11.00
C GLN A 90 -8.20 2.64 -11.12
N LYS A 91 -8.14 2.08 -12.34
CA LYS A 91 -7.70 0.67 -12.52
C LYS A 91 -6.21 0.45 -12.22
N ILE A 92 -5.40 1.50 -12.29
CA ILE A 92 -3.97 1.37 -12.02
C ILE A 92 -3.73 1.39 -10.52
N VAL A 93 -3.15 0.30 -10.04
CA VAL A 93 -2.51 0.22 -8.73
C VAL A 93 -1.00 0.34 -8.91
N GLY A 94 -0.35 1.05 -7.98
CA GLY A 94 1.10 1.16 -7.89
C GLY A 94 1.62 0.44 -6.66
N THR A 95 2.85 -0.05 -6.75
CA THR A 95 3.59 -0.58 -5.60
C THR A 95 4.69 0.40 -5.20
N ASP A 96 4.85 0.64 -3.91
CA ASP A 96 5.97 1.41 -3.37
C ASP A 96 6.72 0.59 -2.32
N GLY A 97 8.04 0.77 -2.26
CA GLY A 97 8.95 0.07 -1.36
C GLY A 97 9.66 1.07 -0.44
N ALA A 98 9.54 0.89 0.87
CA ALA A 98 10.18 1.74 1.86
C ALA A 98 11.14 0.94 2.75
N HIS A 99 12.35 1.46 2.94
CA HIS A 99 13.33 0.85 3.84
C HIS A 99 12.94 1.07 5.31
N THR A 100 12.88 -0.01 6.09
CA THR A 100 12.84 0.08 7.56
C THR A 100 14.27 0.03 8.09
N LYS A 101 14.67 1.07 8.83
CA LYS A 101 15.96 1.08 9.53
C LYS A 101 15.69 0.83 11.01
N HIS A 102 15.89 -0.41 11.45
CA HIS A 102 15.84 -0.75 12.87
C HIS A 102 17.02 -1.66 13.24
N LYS A 103 17.56 -1.48 14.46
CA LYS A 103 18.75 -2.24 14.92
C LYS A 103 18.52 -3.74 14.98
N LEU A 104 17.27 -4.15 15.23
CA LEU A 104 16.88 -5.55 15.37
C LEU A 104 16.30 -6.15 14.08
N HIS A 105 16.09 -5.34 13.03
CA HIS A 105 15.56 -5.81 11.75
C HIS A 105 15.80 -4.75 10.64
N GLU A 106 16.57 -5.12 9.62
CA GLU A 106 16.63 -4.37 8.36
C GLU A 106 15.64 -5.00 7.39
N GLY A 107 14.49 -4.36 7.21
CA GLY A 107 13.43 -4.85 6.34
C GLY A 107 12.99 -3.84 5.30
N LYS A 108 12.02 -4.25 4.50
CA LYS A 108 11.32 -3.45 3.52
C LYS A 108 9.83 -3.49 3.82
N ILE A 109 9.17 -2.35 3.64
CA ILE A 109 7.71 -2.27 3.60
C ILE A 109 7.32 -2.18 2.13
N LEU A 110 6.53 -3.13 1.66
CA LEU A 110 5.84 -3.04 0.38
C LEU A 110 4.44 -2.48 0.62
N ILE A 111 4.02 -1.53 -0.22
CA ILE A 111 2.71 -0.87 -0.11
C ILE A 111 2.01 -0.98 -1.46
N LEU A 112 0.77 -1.46 -1.47
CA LEU A 112 -0.10 -1.38 -2.64
C LEU A 112 -1.00 -0.15 -2.52
N ILE A 113 -0.92 0.71 -3.55
CA ILE A 113 -1.58 2.01 -3.57
C ILE A 113 -2.50 2.07 -4.79
N ALA A 114 -3.76 2.43 -4.59
CA ALA A 114 -4.68 2.84 -5.64
C ALA A 114 -4.85 4.36 -5.65
N ARG A 115 -5.54 4.87 -6.68
CA ARG A 115 -6.00 6.27 -6.72
C ARG A 115 -7.51 6.32 -6.85
N ASP A 116 -8.15 7.15 -6.04
CA ASP A 116 -9.58 7.41 -6.18
C ASP A 116 -9.89 8.34 -7.36
N GLY A 117 -11.17 8.70 -7.55
CA GLY A 117 -11.60 9.63 -8.59
C GLY A 117 -11.05 11.06 -8.42
N ASP A 118 -10.62 11.45 -7.21
CA ASP A 118 -10.04 12.78 -6.91
C ASP A 118 -8.49 12.74 -6.90
N ASN A 119 -7.90 11.71 -7.50
CA ASN A 119 -6.44 11.47 -7.57
C ASN A 119 -5.76 11.37 -6.19
N LYS A 120 -6.49 11.10 -5.12
CA LYS A 120 -5.91 10.83 -3.80
C LYS A 120 -5.42 9.39 -3.73
N LYS A 121 -4.29 9.21 -3.03
CA LYS A 121 -3.70 7.89 -2.81
C LYS A 121 -4.50 7.14 -1.76
N VAL A 122 -4.85 5.90 -2.06
CA VAL A 122 -5.53 4.98 -1.15
C VAL A 122 -4.64 3.75 -0.92
N ILE A 123 -4.33 3.44 0.33
CA ILE A 123 -3.56 2.24 0.68
C ILE A 123 -4.49 1.04 0.75
N LEU A 124 -4.22 0.04 -0.09
CA LEU A 124 -5.00 -1.20 -0.16
C LEU A 124 -4.40 -2.31 0.72
N ALA A 125 -3.08 -2.43 0.73
CA ALA A 125 -2.39 -3.46 1.49
C ALA A 125 -0.95 -3.04 1.81
N VAL A 126 -0.39 -3.63 2.86
CA VAL A 126 1.02 -3.49 3.24
C VAL A 126 1.63 -4.84 3.55
N ALA A 127 2.94 -4.97 3.32
CA ALA A 127 3.71 -6.11 3.77
C ALA A 127 5.05 -5.68 4.36
N LEU A 128 5.47 -6.36 5.42
CA LEU A 128 6.83 -6.34 5.93
C LEU A 128 7.58 -7.55 5.37
N CYS A 129 8.72 -7.32 4.73
CA CYS A 129 9.55 -8.38 4.15
C CYS A 129 11.04 -8.07 4.37
N PRO A 130 11.95 -9.06 4.18
CA PRO A 130 13.38 -8.84 4.42
C PRO A 130 14.02 -8.00 3.31
N SER A 131 13.52 -8.07 2.07
CA SER A 131 14.13 -7.45 0.90
C SER A 131 13.11 -7.16 -0.21
N GLU A 132 13.47 -6.23 -1.11
CA GLU A 132 12.74 -5.94 -2.34
C GLU A 132 13.24 -6.86 -3.46
N ASP A 133 12.85 -8.12 -3.39
CA ASP A 133 13.20 -9.13 -4.39
C ASP A 133 11.94 -9.76 -5.00
N ARG A 134 12.15 -10.53 -6.07
CA ARG A 134 11.06 -11.18 -6.81
C ARG A 134 10.22 -12.11 -5.93
N ASP A 135 10.82 -12.83 -4.99
CA ASP A 135 10.10 -13.77 -4.12
C ASP A 135 9.09 -13.02 -3.24
N ASN A 136 9.56 -11.94 -2.60
CA ASN A 136 8.73 -11.11 -1.74
C ASN A 136 7.64 -10.35 -2.51
N TYR A 137 7.93 -9.86 -3.72
CA TYR A 137 6.90 -9.26 -4.57
C TYR A 137 5.85 -10.27 -5.04
N ASN A 138 6.26 -11.48 -5.45
CA ASN A 138 5.33 -12.51 -5.89
C ASN A 138 4.38 -12.90 -4.75
N TRP A 139 4.94 -13.17 -3.55
CA TRP A 139 4.16 -13.46 -2.36
C TRP A 139 3.21 -12.31 -1.99
N PHE A 140 3.68 -11.07 -2.06
CA PHE A 140 2.86 -9.89 -1.79
C PHE A 140 1.66 -9.77 -2.74
N ILE A 141 1.90 -9.94 -4.04
CA ILE A 141 0.84 -9.89 -5.06
C ILE A 141 -0.12 -11.06 -4.92
N GLU A 142 0.38 -12.26 -4.59
CA GLU A 142 -0.46 -13.43 -4.32
C GLU A 142 -1.36 -13.21 -3.09
N CYS A 143 -0.82 -12.64 -2.01
CA CYS A 143 -1.62 -12.23 -0.85
C CYS A 143 -2.70 -11.20 -1.22
N CYS A 144 -2.37 -10.22 -2.07
CA CYS A 144 -3.35 -9.26 -2.58
C CYS A 144 -4.48 -9.95 -3.35
N LYS A 145 -4.15 -10.88 -4.25
CA LYS A 145 -5.13 -11.66 -5.03
C LYS A 145 -6.01 -12.52 -4.14
N ASN A 146 -5.42 -13.20 -3.17
CA ASN A 146 -6.13 -14.04 -2.21
C ASN A 146 -7.07 -13.22 -1.31
N GLY A 147 -6.69 -11.97 -1.01
CA GLY A 147 -7.57 -10.98 -0.36
C GLY A 147 -8.65 -10.38 -1.28
N GLY A 148 -8.72 -10.76 -2.55
CA GLY A 148 -9.75 -10.31 -3.50
C GLY A 148 -9.41 -9.01 -4.25
N ILE A 149 -8.15 -8.56 -4.22
CA ILE A 149 -7.70 -7.42 -5.02
C ILE A 149 -7.60 -7.85 -6.49
N ALA A 150 -8.40 -7.22 -7.35
CA ALA A 150 -8.43 -7.53 -8.77
C ALA A 150 -7.30 -6.81 -9.54
N PHE A 151 -6.51 -7.54 -10.33
CA PHE A 151 -5.46 -6.95 -11.19
C PHE A 151 -5.84 -6.95 -12.68
N ASP A 152 -6.95 -7.61 -13.05
CA ASP A 152 -7.36 -7.80 -14.44
C ASP A 152 -8.65 -7.03 -14.78
N ASN A 153 -8.84 -6.73 -16.06
CA ASN A 153 -10.08 -6.18 -16.60
C ASN A 153 -10.60 -7.14 -17.69
N PRO A 154 -11.87 -7.61 -17.62
CA PRO A 154 -12.41 -8.48 -18.67
C PRO A 154 -12.57 -7.70 -19.99
N ALA A 155 -12.16 -8.35 -21.08
CA ALA A 155 -12.40 -7.85 -22.43
C ALA A 155 -13.86 -8.10 -22.82
N ALA A 156 -14.53 -7.10 -23.38
CA ALA A 156 -15.83 -7.28 -24.03
C ALA A 156 -15.84 -6.58 -25.39
N SER A 157 -16.77 -7.03 -26.24
CA SER A 157 -16.78 -6.92 -27.71
C SER A 157 -17.98 -6.14 -28.25
N PHE A 158 -17.71 -4.98 -28.85
CA PHE A 158 -18.26 -4.43 -30.09
C PHE A 158 -17.36 -3.25 -30.45
N GLU A 159 -16.79 -3.23 -31.65
CA GLU A 159 -15.62 -2.40 -31.96
C GLU A 159 -15.98 -1.36 -33.04
N ALA A 160 -15.60 -0.10 -32.81
CA ALA A 160 -15.41 0.86 -33.91
C ALA A 160 -13.99 1.43 -33.91
N TYR A 161 -13.60 2.03 -35.03
CA TYR A 161 -12.28 2.60 -35.23
C TYR A 161 -12.37 4.12 -35.37
N VAL A 162 -11.63 4.85 -34.53
CA VAL A 162 -11.51 6.31 -34.56
C VAL A 162 -10.11 6.69 -35.02
N TRP A 163 -10.01 7.54 -36.03
CA TRP A 163 -8.76 7.91 -36.69
C TRP A 163 -8.25 9.27 -36.21
N HIS A 164 -6.94 9.40 -36.03
CA HIS A 164 -6.28 10.66 -35.73
C HIS A 164 -5.54 11.17 -36.98
N CYS A 165 -6.23 11.97 -37.79
CA CYS A 165 -5.71 12.43 -39.09
C CYS A 165 -4.83 13.69 -39.02
N GLN A 166 -4.68 14.30 -37.84
CA GLN A 166 -3.99 15.58 -37.66
C GLN A 166 -2.44 15.49 -37.63
N HIS A 167 -1.88 14.27 -37.49
CA HIS A 167 -0.42 14.05 -37.46
C HIS A 167 -0.04 12.79 -38.24
N TYR A 168 1.14 12.82 -38.88
CA TYR A 168 1.71 11.65 -39.55
C TYR A 168 2.73 10.95 -38.62
N PRO A 169 2.67 9.60 -38.50
CA PRO A 169 1.74 8.70 -39.17
C PRO A 169 0.32 8.78 -38.60
N ILE A 170 -0.68 8.50 -39.43
CA ILE A 170 -2.08 8.45 -38.99
C ILE A 170 -2.23 7.29 -37.99
N TYR A 171 -2.72 7.60 -36.79
CA TYR A 171 -2.97 6.60 -35.76
C TYR A 171 -4.46 6.23 -35.74
N LYS A 172 -4.76 4.93 -35.64
CA LYS A 172 -6.12 4.42 -35.43
C LYS A 172 -6.26 3.91 -34.00
N HIS A 173 -7.36 4.27 -33.35
CA HIS A 173 -7.74 3.75 -32.05
C HIS A 173 -9.04 2.97 -32.16
N ARG A 174 -9.08 1.81 -31.52
CA ARG A 174 -10.27 0.98 -31.45
C ARG A 174 -11.02 1.33 -30.18
N VAL A 175 -12.28 1.71 -30.32
CA VAL A 175 -13.19 2.15 -29.25
C VAL A 175 -14.31 1.13 -29.11
N ASN A 176 -14.61 0.73 -27.87
CA ASN A 176 -15.78 -0.05 -27.52
C ASN A 176 -16.61 0.75 -26.51
N LEU A 177 -17.82 1.14 -26.91
CA LEU A 177 -18.75 1.90 -26.08
C LEU A 177 -19.37 1.03 -24.98
N ASP A 178 -19.75 -0.21 -25.29
CA ASP A 178 -20.38 -1.14 -24.32
C ASP A 178 -19.39 -1.52 -23.21
N ALA A 179 -18.14 -1.80 -23.58
CA ALA A 179 -17.07 -2.09 -22.64
C ALA A 179 -16.42 -0.82 -22.03
N LYS A 180 -16.79 0.37 -22.51
CA LYS A 180 -16.17 1.66 -22.14
C LYS A 180 -14.63 1.66 -22.29
N THR A 181 -14.09 0.98 -23.30
CA THR A 181 -12.64 0.84 -23.51
C THR A 181 -12.15 1.51 -24.80
N CYS A 182 -10.86 1.84 -24.85
CA CYS A 182 -10.22 2.35 -26.05
C CYS A 182 -8.74 1.95 -26.07
N THR A 183 -8.19 1.59 -27.24
CA THR A 183 -6.75 1.23 -27.37
C THR A 183 -5.78 2.37 -27.09
N CYS A 184 -6.26 3.59 -26.85
CA CYS A 184 -5.44 4.68 -26.32
C CYS A 184 -5.04 4.50 -24.83
N MET A 185 -5.56 3.47 -24.14
CA MET A 185 -5.34 3.16 -22.72
C MET A 185 -5.86 4.21 -21.73
N TYR A 186 -6.35 5.36 -22.20
CA TYR A 186 -6.85 6.42 -21.33
C TYR A 186 -8.05 5.97 -20.50
N CYS A 187 -9.02 5.29 -21.11
CA CYS A 187 -10.18 4.75 -20.39
C CYS A 187 -9.76 3.67 -19.38
N ASP A 188 -8.78 2.83 -19.74
CA ASP A 188 -8.27 1.79 -18.85
C ASP A 188 -7.56 2.41 -17.65
N GLN A 189 -6.73 3.43 -17.87
CA GLN A 189 -6.00 4.10 -16.82
C GLN A 189 -6.91 4.92 -15.89
N TYR A 190 -7.74 5.77 -16.48
CA TYR A 190 -8.44 6.82 -15.74
C TYR A 190 -9.90 6.52 -15.50
N ARG A 191 -10.51 5.48 -16.11
CA ARG A 191 -11.95 5.17 -15.95
C ARG A 191 -12.91 6.31 -16.35
N MET A 192 -12.48 7.15 -17.29
CA MET A 192 -13.24 8.26 -17.86
C MET A 192 -13.17 8.22 -19.40
N PRO A 193 -14.17 8.77 -20.10
CA PRO A 193 -14.20 8.73 -21.55
C PRO A 193 -13.02 9.49 -22.15
N CYS A 194 -12.27 8.82 -23.03
CA CYS A 194 -11.17 9.45 -23.74
C CYS A 194 -11.67 10.35 -24.89
N ARG A 195 -10.76 11.14 -25.48
CA ARG A 195 -11.07 11.96 -26.67
C ARG A 195 -11.65 11.17 -27.83
N HIS A 196 -11.30 9.88 -27.94
CA HIS A 196 -11.82 9.01 -29.01
C HIS A 196 -13.25 8.54 -28.74
N ILE A 197 -13.63 8.28 -27.48
CA ILE A 197 -15.04 8.03 -27.12
C ILE A 197 -15.86 9.28 -27.39
N MET A 198 -15.38 10.46 -26.96
CA MET A 198 -16.08 11.73 -27.22
C MET A 198 -16.24 11.99 -28.73
N ALA A 199 -15.20 11.72 -29.52
CA ALA A 199 -15.26 11.86 -30.98
C ALA A 199 -16.27 10.88 -31.61
N PHE A 200 -16.31 9.62 -31.16
CA PHE A 200 -17.30 8.65 -31.59
C PHE A 200 -18.71 9.18 -31.29
N LEU A 201 -19.01 9.52 -30.04
CA LEU A 201 -20.33 9.98 -29.63
C LEU A 201 -20.75 11.25 -30.38
N SER A 202 -19.82 12.19 -30.56
CA SER A 202 -20.06 13.41 -31.33
C SER A 202 -20.40 13.13 -32.80
N HIS A 203 -19.78 12.11 -33.42
CA HIS A 203 -20.07 11.73 -34.81
C HIS A 203 -21.52 11.25 -35.00
N PHE A 204 -22.08 10.61 -33.97
CA PHE A 204 -23.46 10.10 -33.98
C PHE A 204 -24.45 11.04 -33.28
N ASN A 205 -24.07 12.28 -32.94
CA ASN A 205 -24.90 13.23 -32.17
C ASN A 205 -25.40 12.68 -30.82
N ARG A 206 -24.57 11.88 -30.14
CA ARG A 206 -24.84 11.25 -28.83
C ARG A 206 -23.94 11.79 -27.72
N LEU A 207 -23.45 13.02 -27.87
CA LEU A 207 -22.47 13.59 -26.93
C LEU A 207 -23.07 13.86 -25.55
N ASP A 208 -24.38 14.06 -25.47
CA ASP A 208 -25.17 14.13 -24.24
C ASP A 208 -25.04 12.88 -23.37
N GLU A 209 -24.81 11.71 -23.99
CA GLU A 209 -24.60 10.44 -23.28
C GLU A 209 -23.19 10.30 -22.66
N VAL A 210 -22.27 11.25 -22.87
CA VAL A 210 -20.85 11.12 -22.44
C VAL A 210 -20.69 10.80 -20.95
N PHE A 211 -21.59 11.30 -20.10
CA PHE A 211 -21.57 11.05 -18.67
C PHE A 211 -21.85 9.58 -18.29
N ASN A 212 -22.54 8.82 -19.15
CA ASN A 212 -22.78 7.38 -18.96
C ASN A 212 -21.50 6.55 -19.10
N TYR A 213 -20.48 7.13 -19.75
CA TYR A 213 -19.18 6.50 -19.98
C TYR A 213 -18.14 6.80 -18.88
N TYR A 214 -18.50 7.61 -17.87
CA TYR A 214 -17.72 7.68 -16.63
C TYR A 214 -18.05 6.46 -15.75
N GLU A 215 -17.01 5.87 -15.18
CA GLU A 215 -17.19 4.80 -14.19
C GLU A 215 -17.61 5.35 -12.84
N ASP A 216 -18.07 4.42 -12.01
CA ASP A 216 -18.63 4.64 -10.69
C ASP A 216 -17.73 5.44 -9.73
N CYS A 217 -16.40 5.37 -9.91
CA CYS A 217 -15.43 6.13 -9.11
C CYS A 217 -15.56 7.66 -9.25
N TYR A 218 -16.23 8.17 -10.29
CA TYR A 218 -16.49 9.60 -10.50
C TYR A 218 -17.92 10.02 -10.17
N LYS A 219 -18.78 9.08 -9.74
CA LYS A 219 -20.19 9.37 -9.46
C LYS A 219 -20.38 9.71 -7.99
N VAL A 220 -20.99 10.87 -7.73
CA VAL A 220 -21.25 11.37 -6.37
C VAL A 220 -22.08 10.39 -5.54
N ALA A 221 -23.07 9.73 -6.15
CA ALA A 221 -23.92 8.75 -5.47
C ALA A 221 -23.09 7.58 -4.89
N ASN A 222 -22.16 7.04 -5.68
CA ASN A 222 -21.30 5.94 -5.24
C ASN A 222 -20.32 6.39 -4.16
N TYR A 223 -19.74 7.58 -4.29
CA TYR A 223 -18.90 8.15 -3.25
C TYR A 223 -19.65 8.33 -1.92
N ALA A 224 -20.88 8.87 -1.98
CA ALA A 224 -21.73 9.04 -0.80
C ALA A 224 -22.08 7.69 -0.14
N GLN A 225 -22.39 6.67 -0.94
CA GLN A 225 -22.64 5.32 -0.43
C GLN A 225 -21.41 4.75 0.29
N LEU A 226 -20.23 4.84 -0.31
CA LEU A 226 -18.97 4.39 0.30
C LEU A 226 -18.69 5.06 1.65
N CYS A 227 -18.96 6.35 1.75
CA CYS A 227 -18.77 7.12 2.98
C CYS A 227 -19.84 6.83 4.04
N SER A 228 -21.06 6.49 3.64
CA SER A 228 -22.17 6.21 4.56
C SER A 228 -22.00 4.91 5.34
N GLU A 229 -21.33 3.91 4.76
CA GLU A 229 -21.05 2.62 5.39
C GLU A 229 -19.71 2.61 6.14
N TYR A 230 -19.48 3.61 7.01
CA TYR A 230 -18.26 3.71 7.79
C TYR A 230 -18.22 2.66 8.90
N ASN A 231 -17.34 1.68 8.76
CA ASN A 231 -16.98 0.76 9.83
C ASN A 231 -15.58 1.11 10.32
N PRO A 232 -15.38 1.46 11.60
CA PRO A 232 -14.05 1.74 12.11
C PRO A 232 -13.20 0.46 12.08
N ILE A 233 -11.95 0.58 11.61
CA ILE A 233 -10.97 -0.52 11.71
C ILE A 233 -10.72 -0.78 13.19
N ARG A 234 -10.94 -2.02 13.61
CA ARG A 234 -10.78 -2.45 15.00
C ARG A 234 -9.37 -3.01 15.19
N ASN A 235 -8.51 -2.26 15.85
CA ASN A 235 -7.17 -2.73 16.18
C ASN A 235 -7.20 -3.60 17.45
N PRO A 236 -6.49 -4.74 17.46
CA PRO A 236 -6.21 -5.48 18.69
C PRO A 236 -5.47 -4.62 19.72
N ILE A 237 -5.77 -4.82 21.00
CA ILE A 237 -5.01 -4.20 22.10
C ILE A 237 -3.98 -5.19 22.65
N ASP A 238 -2.90 -4.68 23.23
CA ASP A 238 -1.76 -5.49 23.71
C ASP A 238 -2.13 -6.65 24.66
N GLN A 239 -3.25 -6.52 25.39
CA GLN A 239 -3.75 -7.52 26.35
C GLN A 239 -4.42 -8.72 25.68
N GLU A 240 -4.88 -8.57 24.44
CA GLU A 240 -5.50 -9.63 23.64
C GLU A 240 -4.46 -10.43 22.86
N LEU A 241 -3.18 -10.00 22.89
CA LEU A 241 -2.12 -10.56 22.09
C LEU A 241 -1.33 -11.60 22.87
N GLU A 242 -1.29 -12.82 22.32
CA GLU A 242 -0.43 -13.88 22.81
C GLU A 242 1.00 -13.72 22.27
N SER A 243 1.99 -14.14 23.05
CA SER A 243 3.39 -14.12 22.64
C SER A 243 3.82 -15.52 22.19
N ASP A 244 4.39 -15.60 21.01
CA ASP A 244 5.00 -16.81 20.46
C ASP A 244 6.54 -16.75 20.60
N ASN A 245 7.22 -17.86 20.33
CA ASN A 245 8.68 -17.98 20.39
C ASN A 245 9.39 -17.44 19.13
N ILE A 246 8.72 -16.57 18.37
CA ILE A 246 9.24 -15.96 17.14
C ILE A 246 10.31 -14.91 17.50
N LEU A 247 11.51 -15.10 16.97
CA LEU A 247 12.60 -14.14 17.07
C LEU A 247 12.60 -13.16 15.90
N PRO A 248 13.08 -11.92 16.07
CA PRO A 248 13.32 -11.05 14.93
C PRO A 248 14.34 -11.68 13.96
N HIS A 249 14.22 -11.37 12.67
CA HIS A 249 15.27 -11.66 11.70
C HIS A 249 16.50 -10.81 12.07
N LEU A 250 17.40 -11.37 12.88
CA LEU A 250 18.61 -10.69 13.35
C LEU A 250 19.28 -9.98 12.17
N ALA A 251 19.43 -8.67 12.27
CA ALA A 251 20.46 -7.99 11.50
C ALA A 251 21.77 -8.67 11.90
N LEU A 252 22.45 -9.28 10.92
CA LEU A 252 23.78 -9.85 11.10
C LEU A 252 24.61 -8.89 11.96
N LEU A 253 24.96 -9.33 13.17
CA LEU A 253 25.98 -8.73 14.04
C LEU A 253 27.39 -8.81 13.41
N HIS A 254 27.51 -8.81 12.08
CA HIS A 254 28.77 -9.10 11.37
C HIS A 254 29.54 -7.86 10.89
N LEU A 255 29.29 -6.65 11.40
CA LEU A 255 30.06 -5.48 10.97
C LEU A 255 30.56 -4.54 12.09
N VAL A 256 30.76 -5.03 13.33
CA VAL A 256 31.38 -4.21 14.39
C VAL A 256 32.69 -4.78 14.97
N GLU A 257 33.18 -5.94 14.50
CA GLU A 257 34.50 -6.46 14.94
C GLU A 257 35.66 -6.27 13.97
N GLN A 258 35.51 -5.51 12.87
CA GLN A 258 36.65 -5.14 12.03
C GLN A 258 36.53 -3.69 11.55
N ARG A 259 36.98 -2.74 12.39
CA ARG A 259 37.65 -1.48 12.01
C ARG A 259 38.13 -0.72 13.24
#